data_AF-A0A0Q3KLL5-F1
#
_entry.id   AF-A0A0Q3KLL5-F1
#
_cell.length_a   1.000
_cell.length_b   1.000
_cell.length_c   1.000
_cell.angle_alpha   90.00
_cell.angle_beta   90.00
_cell.angle_gamma   90.00
#
_symmetry.space_group_name_H-M   'P 1'
#
loop_
_entity.id
_entity.type
_entity.pdbx_description
1 polymer ?
#
loop_
_entity_poly.entity_id
_entity_poly.type
_entity_poly.pdbx_seq_one_letter_code
_entity_poly.pdbx_strand_id
1 'polypeptide(L)'
;MKKIYILAFAFLSIFAYSQVNIPVSSSRGTILTKTNQKIEYRNLKYEKGKVVYTNLQNGQQEFLYDNSVKNIEEKTETTVLSPEIKSENSASSIVTLQKPNLTDKKEIQSFLLQEKDPQYKSGKSLNNLGTAFLVGGTTCFVVGGAINLSSANKTYSFGEEEPKGSPIPLIIGLVGMGAGVVMKLSGHSQMRRAVEIYKNSDTRKFTPSYYVLNNRNGVGLMMKF
;
A
#
# COMPACT_ATOMS: atom_id res chain seq x y z
N MET A 1 -17.06 49.94 -20.76
CA MET A 1 -16.44 48.75 -21.40
C MET A 1 -15.18 48.23 -20.69
N LYS A 2 -14.34 49.07 -20.04
CA LYS A 2 -13.11 48.63 -19.35
C LYS A 2 -13.29 47.53 -18.27
N LYS A 3 -14.45 47.48 -17.59
CA LYS A 3 -14.71 46.50 -16.52
C LYS A 3 -14.93 45.05 -17.03
N ILE A 4 -15.36 44.88 -18.28
CA ILE A 4 -15.59 43.56 -18.88
C ILE A 4 -14.26 42.87 -19.18
N TYR A 5 -13.25 43.62 -19.62
CA TYR A 5 -11.91 43.08 -19.87
C TYR A 5 -11.21 42.62 -18.59
N ILE A 6 -11.44 43.32 -17.46
CA ILE A 6 -10.90 42.90 -16.16
C ILE A 6 -11.53 41.58 -15.71
N LEU A 7 -12.85 41.42 -15.90
CA LEU A 7 -13.56 40.19 -15.57
C LEU A 7 -13.14 39.02 -16.48
N ALA A 8 -12.97 39.28 -17.78
CA ALA A 8 -12.48 38.30 -18.74
C ALA A 8 -11.04 37.86 -18.45
N PHE A 9 -10.17 38.80 -18.06
CA PHE A 9 -8.79 38.51 -17.67
C PHE A 9 -8.71 37.69 -16.36
N ALA A 10 -9.58 38.01 -15.39
CA ALA A 10 -9.71 37.22 -14.17
C ALA A 10 -10.20 35.79 -14.47
N PHE A 11 -11.20 35.62 -15.33
CA PHE A 11 -11.68 34.29 -15.74
C PHE A 11 -10.63 33.50 -16.54
N LEU A 12 -9.86 34.16 -17.40
CA LEU A 12 -8.82 33.50 -18.20
C LEU A 12 -7.66 32.96 -17.32
N SER A 13 -7.37 33.63 -16.19
CA SER A 13 -6.32 33.18 -15.27
C SER A 13 -6.64 31.85 -14.56
N ILE A 14 -7.92 31.47 -14.46
CA ILE A 14 -8.36 30.23 -13.80
C ILE A 14 -8.07 29.00 -14.70
N PHE A 15 -8.01 29.19 -16.02
CA PHE A 15 -7.73 28.11 -16.97
C PHE A 15 -6.23 27.80 -17.14
N ALA A 16 -5.33 28.57 -16.50
CA ALA A 16 -3.89 28.38 -16.63
C ALA A 16 -3.30 27.28 -15.72
N TYR A 17 -4.11 26.59 -14.92
CA TYR A 17 -3.67 25.38 -14.21
C TYR A 17 -3.55 24.22 -15.20
N SER A 18 -2.36 24.11 -15.82
CA SER A 18 -1.96 22.91 -16.55
C SER A 18 -2.02 21.71 -15.61
N GLN A 19 -3.11 20.95 -15.68
CA GLN A 19 -3.25 19.69 -14.97
C GLN A 19 -2.22 18.72 -15.57
N VAL A 20 -1.20 18.38 -14.79
CA VAL A 20 -0.26 17.32 -15.16
C VAL A 20 -1.06 16.03 -15.13
N ASN A 21 -1.19 15.37 -16.27
CA ASN A 21 -1.87 14.07 -16.36
C ASN A 21 -0.96 13.02 -15.69
N ILE A 22 -1.17 12.81 -14.39
CA ILE A 22 -0.45 11.80 -13.62
C ILE A 22 -1.27 10.50 -13.69
N PRO A 23 -0.76 9.44 -14.33
CA PRO A 23 -1.47 8.17 -14.37
C PRO A 23 -1.59 7.59 -12.96
N VAL A 24 -2.77 7.05 -12.64
CA VAL A 24 -3.04 6.40 -11.34
C VAL A 24 -2.06 5.26 -11.07
N SER A 25 -1.67 4.55 -12.14
CA SER A 25 -0.60 3.55 -12.10
C SER A 25 0.05 3.40 -13.47
N SER A 26 1.37 3.21 -13.50
CA SER A 26 2.12 2.90 -14.73
C SER A 26 3.18 1.82 -14.47
N SER A 27 3.32 0.90 -15.42
CA SER A 27 4.27 -0.22 -15.29
C SER A 27 5.72 0.24 -15.49
N ARG A 28 5.99 1.09 -16.48
CA ARG A 28 7.31 1.61 -16.83
C ARG A 28 7.21 2.94 -17.58
N GLY A 29 8.23 3.77 -17.41
CA GLY A 29 8.33 5.03 -18.14
C GLY A 29 9.43 5.93 -17.59
N THR A 30 9.34 7.21 -17.94
CA THR A 30 10.26 8.26 -17.49
C THR A 30 9.47 9.38 -16.81
N ILE A 31 9.85 9.73 -15.58
CA ILE A 31 9.37 10.93 -14.88
C ILE A 31 10.32 12.07 -15.25
N LEU A 32 9.75 13.19 -15.72
CA LEU A 32 10.45 14.46 -15.84
C LEU A 32 10.04 15.35 -14.67
N THR A 33 11.01 15.77 -13.85
CA THR A 33 10.75 16.68 -12.72
C THR A 33 10.73 18.15 -13.18
N LYS A 34 10.24 19.06 -12.33
CA LYS A 34 10.34 20.51 -12.56
C LYS A 34 11.78 21.02 -12.61
N THR A 35 12.71 20.32 -11.98
CA THR A 35 14.16 20.59 -12.06
C THR A 35 14.80 20.04 -13.35
N ASN A 36 13.99 19.56 -14.30
CA ASN A 36 14.42 18.92 -15.56
C ASN A 36 15.24 17.63 -15.36
N GLN A 37 15.13 16.99 -14.20
CA GLN A 37 15.72 15.69 -13.96
C GLN A 37 14.85 14.61 -14.61
N LYS A 38 15.48 13.70 -15.36
CA LYS A 38 14.83 12.52 -15.93
C LYS A 38 15.08 11.32 -15.03
N ILE A 39 14.01 10.66 -14.61
CA ILE A 39 14.06 9.50 -13.73
C ILE A 39 13.33 8.35 -14.41
N GLU A 40 14.07 7.32 -14.78
CA GLU A 40 13.48 6.09 -15.31
C GLU A 40 12.88 5.27 -14.17
N TYR A 41 11.63 4.84 -14.34
CA TYR A 41 10.90 4.14 -13.30
C TYR A 41 10.25 2.85 -13.76
N ARG A 42 9.94 2.00 -12.77
CA ARG A 42 8.99 0.89 -12.88
C ARG A 42 8.00 0.92 -11.71
N ASN A 43 6.81 0.35 -11.90
CA ASN A 43 5.76 0.22 -10.88
C ASN A 43 5.40 1.57 -10.21
N LEU A 44 5.02 2.54 -11.02
CA LEU A 44 4.54 3.84 -10.55
C LEU A 44 3.10 3.71 -10.04
N LYS A 45 2.83 4.34 -8.88
CA LYS A 45 1.50 4.50 -8.29
C LYS A 45 1.31 5.92 -7.79
N TYR A 46 0.14 6.48 -8.06
CA TYR A 46 -0.26 7.76 -7.48
C TYR A 46 -1.04 7.52 -6.19
N GLU A 47 -0.52 8.02 -5.07
CA GLU A 47 -1.15 7.90 -3.76
C GLU A 47 -1.09 9.23 -3.01
N LYS A 48 -2.26 9.82 -2.71
CA LYS A 48 -2.41 10.97 -1.79
C LYS A 48 -1.47 12.16 -2.09
N GLY A 49 -1.40 12.60 -3.34
CA GLY A 49 -0.55 13.74 -3.75
C GLY A 49 0.92 13.38 -4.00
N LYS A 50 1.25 12.07 -4.03
CA LYS A 50 2.60 11.58 -4.26
C LYS A 50 2.62 10.55 -5.38
N VAL A 51 3.65 10.63 -6.20
CA VAL A 51 4.03 9.62 -7.18
C VAL A 51 5.06 8.72 -6.52
N VAL A 52 4.67 7.48 -6.22
CA VAL A 52 5.54 6.46 -5.65
C VAL A 52 5.99 5.55 -6.78
N TYR A 53 7.30 5.35 -6.92
CA TYR A 53 7.85 4.57 -8.04
C TYR A 53 9.08 3.78 -7.61
N THR A 54 9.48 2.78 -8.38
CA THR A 54 10.77 2.10 -8.21
C THR A 54 11.76 2.68 -9.22
N ASN A 55 12.83 3.30 -8.75
CA ASN A 55 13.87 3.87 -9.59
C ASN A 55 14.66 2.74 -10.27
N LEU A 56 14.83 2.82 -11.59
CA LEU A 56 15.55 1.79 -12.36
C LEU A 56 17.06 1.79 -12.10
N GLN A 57 17.63 2.92 -11.67
CA GLN A 57 19.08 3.06 -11.47
C GLN A 57 19.57 2.38 -10.19
N ASN A 58 18.80 2.49 -9.10
CA ASN A 58 19.18 1.94 -7.79
C ASN A 58 18.25 0.81 -7.31
N GLY A 59 17.17 0.52 -8.03
CA GLY A 59 16.19 -0.51 -7.70
C GLY A 59 15.36 -0.22 -6.44
N GLN A 60 15.49 0.97 -5.85
CA GLN A 60 14.81 1.36 -4.62
C GLN A 60 13.47 2.04 -4.91
N GLN A 61 12.58 1.95 -3.91
CA GLN A 61 11.29 2.63 -3.97
C GLN A 61 11.47 4.07 -3.48
N GLU A 62 11.17 5.01 -4.36
CA GLU A 62 11.27 6.45 -4.13
C GLU A 62 9.89 7.09 -4.27
N PHE A 63 9.76 8.35 -3.81
CA PHE A 63 8.55 9.12 -4.00
C PHE A 63 8.87 10.55 -4.40
N LEU A 64 7.97 11.14 -5.19
CA LEU A 64 7.95 12.55 -5.53
C LEU A 64 6.58 13.12 -5.21
N TYR A 65 6.53 14.36 -4.73
CA TYR A 65 5.28 15.08 -4.65
C TYR A 65 4.80 15.43 -6.06
N ASP A 66 3.49 15.42 -6.27
CA ASP A 66 2.86 15.75 -7.56
C ASP A 66 3.29 17.12 -8.09
N ASN A 67 3.45 18.08 -7.19
CA ASN A 67 3.95 19.42 -7.48
C ASN A 67 5.40 19.46 -7.99
N SER A 68 6.18 18.40 -7.84
CA SER A 68 7.55 18.26 -8.32
C SER A 68 7.63 17.59 -9.70
N VAL A 69 6.54 17.00 -10.16
CA VAL A 69 6.45 16.31 -11.45
C VAL A 69 6.02 17.29 -12.54
N LYS A 70 6.76 17.30 -13.65
CA LYS A 70 6.48 18.12 -14.84
C LYS A 70 5.78 17.31 -15.92
N ASN A 71 6.22 16.08 -16.17
CA ASN A 71 5.60 15.16 -17.10
C ASN A 71 5.92 13.70 -16.72
N ILE A 72 5.05 12.76 -17.10
CA ILE A 72 5.29 11.32 -17.02
C ILE A 72 5.10 10.75 -18.42
N GLU A 73 6.16 10.21 -19.00
CA GLU A 73 6.13 9.55 -20.30
C GLU A 73 6.06 8.04 -20.08
N GLU A 74 4.92 7.44 -20.44
CA GLU A 74 4.73 5.99 -20.40
C GLU A 74 5.46 5.36 -21.60
N LYS A 75 6.37 4.43 -21.31
CA LYS A 75 7.02 3.67 -22.37
C LYS A 75 6.14 2.48 -22.68
N THR A 76 5.21 2.67 -23.62
CA THR A 76 4.42 1.55 -24.16
C THR A 76 5.33 0.73 -25.05
N GLU A 77 5.83 -0.41 -24.56
CA GLU A 77 6.54 -1.37 -25.40
C GLU A 77 5.56 -1.91 -26.44
N THR A 78 5.61 -1.34 -27.64
CA THR A 78 5.10 -2.00 -28.84
C THR A 78 6.05 -3.16 -29.11
N THR A 79 5.52 -4.38 -29.10
CA THR A 79 6.22 -5.63 -29.35
C THR A 79 6.99 -5.58 -30.66
N VAL A 80 8.31 -5.33 -30.62
CA VAL A 80 9.27 -5.82 -31.61
C VAL A 80 10.59 -6.07 -30.88
N LEU A 81 10.70 -7.25 -30.26
CA LEU A 81 11.99 -7.85 -30.00
C LEU A 81 12.15 -8.97 -31.01
N SER A 82 12.79 -8.65 -32.14
CA SER A 82 13.57 -9.62 -32.92
C SER A 82 14.82 -9.94 -32.10
N PRO A 83 15.04 -11.18 -31.63
CA PRO A 83 16.36 -11.64 -31.28
C PRO A 83 16.94 -12.33 -32.51
N GLU A 84 17.96 -11.70 -33.09
CA GLU A 84 18.83 -12.35 -34.07
C GLU A 84 19.42 -13.61 -33.42
N ILE A 85 19.24 -14.71 -34.14
CA ILE A 85 19.54 -16.08 -33.73
C ILE A 85 21.06 -16.24 -33.60
N LYS A 86 21.54 -16.55 -32.39
CA LYS A 86 22.68 -17.44 -32.24
C LYS A 86 22.22 -18.67 -31.46
N SER A 87 22.12 -19.75 -32.23
CA SER A 87 21.96 -21.13 -31.82
C SER A 87 23.00 -21.49 -30.76
N GLU A 88 22.55 -22.04 -29.62
CA GLU A 88 22.82 -23.44 -29.26
C GLU A 88 22.10 -23.81 -27.96
N ASN A 89 21.17 -24.77 -28.08
CA ASN A 89 20.74 -25.75 -27.09
C ASN A 89 20.55 -25.26 -25.63
N SER A 90 19.34 -24.81 -25.31
CA SER A 90 18.71 -25.17 -24.04
C SER A 90 17.20 -25.01 -24.16
N ALA A 91 16.49 -26.11 -23.98
CA ALA A 91 15.04 -26.14 -23.86
C ALA A 91 14.62 -25.24 -22.67
N SER A 92 14.23 -24.01 -22.99
CA SER A 92 13.54 -23.12 -22.06
C SER A 92 12.16 -23.73 -21.79
N SER A 93 12.10 -24.51 -20.72
CA SER A 93 10.86 -24.77 -20.02
C SER A 93 10.30 -23.41 -19.63
N ILE A 94 9.13 -23.06 -20.17
CA ILE A 94 8.30 -21.99 -19.64
C ILE A 94 8.00 -22.38 -18.20
N VAL A 95 8.82 -21.92 -17.26
CA VAL A 95 8.49 -21.95 -15.83
C VAL A 95 7.37 -20.94 -15.67
N THR A 96 6.16 -21.41 -15.95
CA THR A 96 4.98 -20.88 -15.29
C THR A 96 5.34 -20.95 -13.81
N LEU A 97 5.50 -19.80 -13.14
CA LEU A 97 5.62 -19.75 -11.69
C LEU A 97 4.33 -20.37 -11.13
N GLN A 98 4.33 -21.68 -10.98
CA GLN A 98 3.30 -22.40 -10.29
C GLN A 98 3.40 -21.92 -8.85
N LYS A 99 2.45 -21.07 -8.47
CA LYS A 99 2.22 -20.74 -7.07
C LYS A 99 2.11 -22.08 -6.34
N PRO A 100 3.01 -22.38 -5.39
CA PRO A 100 2.98 -23.69 -4.74
C PRO A 100 1.61 -23.85 -4.07
N ASN A 101 0.95 -24.99 -4.22
CA ASN A 101 -0.33 -25.23 -3.56
C ASN A 101 -0.05 -25.62 -2.09
N LEU A 102 0.29 -24.61 -1.29
CA LEU A 102 0.54 -24.78 0.14
C LEU A 102 -0.80 -24.91 0.88
N THR A 103 -0.94 -26.01 1.61
CA THR A 103 -2.17 -26.28 2.39
C THR A 103 -2.02 -25.81 3.84
N ASP A 104 -0.80 -25.87 4.39
CA ASP A 104 -0.53 -25.51 5.78
C ASP A 104 -0.49 -23.99 6.00
N LYS A 105 -1.09 -23.56 7.10
CA LYS A 105 -1.21 -22.14 7.44
C LYS A 105 0.16 -21.49 7.67
N LYS A 106 1.10 -22.17 8.31
CA LYS A 106 2.42 -21.59 8.62
C LYS A 106 3.26 -21.44 7.37
N GLU A 107 3.21 -22.44 6.49
CA GLU A 107 3.91 -22.41 5.20
C GLU A 107 3.41 -21.26 4.31
N ILE A 108 2.08 -21.06 4.23
CA ILE A 108 1.49 -19.94 3.50
C ILE A 108 1.96 -18.60 4.09
N GLN A 109 2.01 -18.49 5.42
CA GLN A 109 2.48 -17.26 6.07
C GLN A 109 3.95 -16.96 5.77
N SER A 110 4.83 -17.97 5.80
CA SER A 110 6.24 -17.81 5.44
C SER A 110 6.38 -17.43 3.96
N PHE A 111 5.59 -18.05 3.09
CA PHE A 111 5.59 -17.76 1.67
C PHE A 111 5.14 -16.33 1.37
N LEU A 112 4.02 -15.88 1.96
CA LEU A 112 3.53 -14.49 1.81
C LEU A 112 4.53 -13.45 2.34
N LEU A 113 5.33 -13.80 3.34
CA LEU A 113 6.44 -12.95 3.80
C LEU A 113 7.60 -12.89 2.81
N GLN A 114 7.98 -14.05 2.25
CA GLN A 114 9.06 -14.16 1.29
C GLN A 114 8.72 -13.42 -0.01
N GLU A 115 7.48 -13.55 -0.48
CA GLU A 115 6.98 -12.88 -1.69
C GLU A 115 6.66 -11.40 -1.47
N LYS A 116 6.81 -10.90 -0.22
CA LYS A 116 6.53 -9.52 0.18
C LYS A 116 5.09 -9.10 -0.16
N ASP A 117 4.12 -9.98 0.08
CA ASP A 117 2.71 -9.66 -0.13
C ASP A 117 2.31 -8.39 0.65
N PRO A 118 1.77 -7.36 -0.04
CA PRO A 118 1.54 -6.05 0.57
C PRO A 118 0.46 -6.11 1.67
N GLN A 119 -0.54 -6.96 1.54
CA GLN A 119 -1.61 -7.10 2.54
C GLN A 119 -1.11 -7.83 3.79
N TYR A 120 -0.34 -8.89 3.61
CA TYR A 120 0.24 -9.64 4.73
C TYR A 120 1.28 -8.80 5.48
N LYS A 121 2.17 -8.09 4.76
CA LYS A 121 3.22 -7.25 5.37
C LYS A 121 2.62 -6.06 6.13
N SER A 122 1.65 -5.37 5.55
CA SER A 122 0.96 -4.26 6.22
C SER A 122 0.20 -4.74 7.46
N GLY A 123 -0.54 -5.86 7.35
CA GLY A 123 -1.21 -6.49 8.48
C GLY A 123 -0.26 -6.90 9.60
N LYS A 124 0.89 -7.51 9.27
CA LYS A 124 1.93 -7.87 10.26
C LYS A 124 2.53 -6.65 10.94
N SER A 125 2.84 -5.60 10.18
CA SER A 125 3.36 -4.35 10.75
C SER A 125 2.34 -3.70 11.69
N LEU A 126 1.08 -3.66 11.31
CA LEU A 126 0.00 -3.08 12.11
C LEU A 126 -0.24 -3.90 13.39
N ASN A 127 -0.18 -5.22 13.30
CA ASN A 127 -0.26 -6.11 14.46
C ASN A 127 0.90 -5.91 15.45
N ASN A 128 2.13 -5.73 14.93
CA ASN A 128 3.31 -5.46 15.74
C ASN A 128 3.24 -4.08 16.41
N LEU A 129 2.80 -3.06 15.68
CA LEU A 129 2.57 -1.73 16.22
C LEU A 129 1.50 -1.77 17.32
N GLY A 130 0.39 -2.48 17.08
CA GLY A 130 -0.65 -2.69 18.07
C GLY A 130 -0.13 -3.36 19.34
N THR A 131 0.77 -4.34 19.20
CA THR A 131 1.44 -4.99 20.34
C THR A 131 2.33 -4.01 21.11
N ALA A 132 3.11 -3.19 20.42
CA ALA A 132 3.95 -2.17 21.06
C ALA A 132 3.12 -1.14 21.84
N PHE A 133 2.02 -0.67 21.25
CA PHE A 133 1.09 0.25 21.91
C PHE A 133 0.38 -0.38 23.10
N LEU A 134 -0.01 -1.66 23.00
CA LEU A 134 -0.60 -2.40 24.11
C LEU A 134 0.37 -2.50 25.29
N VAL A 135 1.60 -2.97 25.03
CA VAL A 135 2.63 -3.13 26.06
C VAL A 135 3.03 -1.79 26.66
N GLY A 136 3.32 -0.79 25.81
CA GLY A 136 3.65 0.56 26.25
C GLY A 136 2.53 1.20 27.07
N GLY A 137 1.29 1.05 26.61
CA GLY A 137 0.10 1.53 27.30
C GLY A 137 -0.09 0.87 28.67
N THR A 138 0.00 -0.46 28.75
CA THR A 138 -0.09 -1.20 30.03
C THR A 138 1.00 -0.77 31.01
N THR A 139 2.24 -0.62 30.55
CA THR A 139 3.35 -0.18 31.42
C THR A 139 3.13 1.24 31.92
N CYS A 140 2.70 2.16 31.05
CA CYS A 140 2.42 3.54 31.42
C CYS A 140 1.26 3.64 32.42
N PHE A 141 0.23 2.82 32.25
CA PHE A 141 -0.90 2.74 33.17
C PHE A 141 -0.48 2.22 34.55
N VAL A 142 0.28 1.13 34.62
CA VAL A 142 0.73 0.55 35.90
C VAL A 142 1.68 1.51 36.64
N VAL A 143 2.66 2.08 35.94
CA VAL A 143 3.60 3.06 36.53
C VAL A 143 2.85 4.31 36.97
N GLY A 144 1.94 4.82 36.15
CA GLY A 144 1.07 5.94 36.50
C GLY A 144 0.22 5.66 37.74
N GLY A 145 -0.38 4.47 37.81
CA GLY A 145 -1.16 4.03 38.97
C GLY A 145 -0.33 3.98 40.25
N ALA A 146 0.87 3.40 40.18
CA ALA A 146 1.78 3.32 41.32
C ALA A 146 2.21 4.72 41.81
N ILE A 147 2.54 5.64 40.91
CA ILE A 147 2.94 7.02 41.26
C ILE A 147 1.76 7.78 41.89
N ASN A 148 0.55 7.66 41.34
CA ASN A 148 -0.63 8.32 41.89
C ASN A 148 -1.03 7.74 43.25
N LEU A 149 -1.00 6.42 43.41
CA LEU A 149 -1.28 5.74 44.69
C LEU A 149 -0.22 6.09 45.75
N SER A 150 1.06 6.13 45.37
CA SER A 150 2.15 6.52 46.26
C SER A 150 2.02 7.98 46.70
N SER A 151 1.62 8.89 45.80
CA SER A 151 1.41 10.30 46.14
C SER A 151 0.20 10.50 47.07
N ALA A 152 -0.85 9.71 46.91
CA ALA A 152 -2.05 9.75 47.76
C ALA A 152 -1.80 9.23 49.19
N ASN A 153 -0.79 8.37 49.39
CA ASN A 153 -0.52 7.74 50.69
C ASN A 153 0.53 8.46 51.55
N LYS A 154 1.02 9.64 51.12
CA LYS A 154 1.96 10.43 51.90
C LYS A 154 1.19 11.28 52.92
N THR A 155 1.60 11.21 54.18
CA THR A 155 1.07 12.04 55.28
C THR A 155 1.87 13.34 55.35
N TYR A 156 1.19 14.48 55.42
CA TYR A 156 1.84 15.80 55.39
C TYR A 156 1.82 16.48 56.75
N SER A 157 2.90 17.20 57.05
CA SER A 157 2.97 18.07 58.22
C SER A 157 2.32 19.43 57.92
N PHE A 158 1.84 20.11 58.96
CA PHE A 158 1.17 21.41 58.83
C PHE A 158 2.09 22.44 58.14
N GLY A 159 1.70 22.91 56.95
CA GLY A 159 2.44 23.91 56.17
C GLY A 159 3.14 23.39 54.92
N GLU A 160 3.16 22.07 54.66
CA GLU A 160 3.65 21.51 53.39
C GLU A 160 2.55 21.39 52.34
N GLU A 161 2.88 21.64 51.07
CA GLU A 161 1.97 21.40 49.95
C GLU A 161 1.77 19.90 49.72
N GLU A 162 0.53 19.45 49.53
CA GLU A 162 0.22 18.05 49.20
C GLU A 162 0.76 17.66 47.80
N PRO A 163 1.62 16.62 47.66
CA PRO A 163 1.96 16.00 46.40
C PRO A 163 0.74 15.60 45.58
N LYS A 164 0.52 16.34 44.51
CA LYS A 164 -0.47 16.01 43.49
C LYS A 164 0.13 14.98 42.54
N GLY A 165 -0.51 13.81 42.45
CA GLY A 165 -0.21 12.84 41.41
C GLY A 165 -0.50 13.40 40.00
N SER A 166 0.09 12.80 38.98
CA SER A 166 -0.15 13.18 37.58
C SER A 166 -1.05 12.17 36.89
N PRO A 167 -2.21 12.59 36.33
CA PRO A 167 -3.08 11.70 35.56
C PRO A 167 -2.52 11.38 34.16
N ILE A 168 -1.49 12.10 33.71
CA ILE A 168 -0.98 12.02 32.33
C ILE A 168 -0.54 10.60 31.95
N PRO A 169 0.26 9.87 32.76
CA PRO A 169 0.68 8.50 32.39
C PRO A 169 -0.48 7.50 32.35
N LEU A 170 -1.51 7.68 33.19
CA LEU A 170 -2.72 6.85 33.19
C LEU A 170 -3.53 7.06 31.90
N ILE A 171 -3.71 8.32 31.49
CA ILE A 171 -4.44 8.67 30.26
C ILE A 171 -3.70 8.14 29.04
N ILE A 172 -2.38 8.38 28.95
CA ILE A 172 -1.54 7.84 27.87
C ILE A 172 -1.61 6.31 27.85
N GLY A 173 -1.61 5.68 29.03
CA GLY A 173 -1.77 4.25 29.19
C GLY A 173 -3.08 3.73 28.58
N LEU A 174 -4.22 4.32 28.97
CA LEU A 174 -5.55 3.93 28.48
C LEU A 174 -5.70 4.14 26.97
N VAL A 175 -5.31 5.31 26.46
CA VAL A 175 -5.39 5.62 25.02
C VAL A 175 -4.46 4.69 24.23
N GLY A 176 -3.24 4.45 24.72
CA GLY A 176 -2.27 3.56 24.12
C GLY A 176 -2.78 2.12 24.02
N MET A 177 -3.35 1.58 25.10
CA MET A 177 -3.98 0.25 25.08
C MET A 177 -5.16 0.18 24.12
N GLY A 178 -6.06 1.17 24.15
CA GLY A 178 -7.23 1.23 23.26
C GLY A 178 -6.82 1.20 21.78
N ALA A 179 -5.89 2.07 21.38
CA ALA A 179 -5.32 2.07 20.04
C ALA A 179 -4.62 0.74 19.71
N GLY A 180 -3.86 0.19 20.66
CA GLY A 180 -3.12 -1.06 20.51
C GLY A 180 -4.01 -2.26 20.20
N VAL A 181 -5.14 -2.41 20.91
CA VAL A 181 -6.12 -3.49 20.69
C VAL A 181 -6.70 -3.42 19.27
N VAL A 182 -7.15 -2.24 18.84
CA VAL A 182 -7.74 -2.08 17.50
C VAL A 182 -6.73 -2.38 16.39
N MET A 183 -5.51 -1.88 16.52
CA MET A 183 -4.43 -2.15 15.56
C MET A 183 -4.07 -3.64 15.52
N LYS A 184 -4.03 -4.32 16.68
CA LYS A 184 -3.76 -5.77 16.74
C LYS A 184 -4.84 -6.59 16.05
N LEU A 185 -6.11 -6.31 16.33
CA LEU A 185 -7.24 -7.03 15.72
C LEU A 185 -7.31 -6.81 14.21
N SER A 186 -7.20 -5.55 13.78
CA SER A 186 -7.23 -5.19 12.35
C SER A 186 -6.03 -5.77 11.59
N GLY A 187 -4.82 -5.69 12.17
CA GLY A 187 -3.61 -6.31 11.60
C GLY A 187 -3.75 -7.82 11.46
N HIS A 188 -4.24 -8.50 12.51
CA HIS A 188 -4.49 -9.94 12.48
C HIS A 188 -5.54 -10.32 11.43
N SER A 189 -6.60 -9.54 11.29
CA SER A 189 -7.64 -9.75 10.28
C SER A 189 -7.08 -9.63 8.86
N GLN A 190 -6.21 -8.64 8.60
CA GLN A 190 -5.57 -8.48 7.29
C GLN A 190 -4.66 -9.65 6.96
N MET A 191 -3.86 -10.12 7.93
CA MET A 191 -3.01 -11.30 7.76
C MET A 191 -3.84 -12.55 7.48
N ARG A 192 -4.96 -12.76 8.20
CA ARG A 192 -5.87 -13.89 7.97
C ARG A 192 -6.49 -13.84 6.58
N ARG A 193 -6.93 -12.67 6.14
CA ARG A 193 -7.53 -12.47 4.81
C ARG A 193 -6.53 -12.76 3.69
N ALA A 194 -5.28 -12.32 3.82
CA ALA A 194 -4.25 -12.61 2.83
C ALA A 194 -3.98 -14.12 2.70
N VAL A 195 -3.93 -14.85 3.82
CA VAL A 195 -3.83 -16.32 3.83
C VAL A 195 -5.04 -16.98 3.18
N GLU A 196 -6.24 -16.47 3.42
CA GLU A 196 -7.47 -17.00 2.85
C GLU A 196 -7.57 -16.74 1.34
N ILE A 197 -7.21 -15.54 0.88
CA ILE A 197 -7.10 -15.22 -0.54
C ILE A 197 -6.08 -16.16 -1.21
N TYR A 198 -4.95 -16.42 -0.56
CA TYR A 198 -3.98 -17.38 -1.07
C TYR A 198 -4.59 -18.78 -1.24
N LYS A 199 -5.24 -19.31 -0.20
CA LYS A 199 -5.88 -20.64 -0.24
C LYS A 199 -6.96 -20.74 -1.33
N ASN A 200 -7.74 -19.68 -1.49
CA ASN A 200 -8.87 -19.68 -2.42
C ASN A 200 -8.48 -19.26 -3.85
N SER A 201 -7.27 -18.72 -4.06
CA SER A 201 -6.81 -18.28 -5.38
C SER A 201 -6.54 -19.41 -6.38
N ASP A 202 -6.42 -20.66 -5.90
CA ASP A 202 -6.30 -21.85 -6.77
C ASP A 202 -7.68 -22.46 -7.14
N THR A 203 -8.78 -21.81 -6.76
CA THR A 203 -10.06 -22.05 -7.43
C THR A 203 -9.97 -21.41 -8.81
N ARG A 204 -9.42 -22.17 -9.78
CA ARG A 204 -9.29 -21.76 -11.18
C ARG A 204 -10.57 -21.02 -11.57
N LYS A 205 -10.46 -19.71 -11.82
CA LYS A 205 -11.60 -18.91 -12.27
C LYS A 205 -12.09 -19.58 -13.55
N PHE A 206 -13.24 -20.23 -13.47
CA PHE A 206 -13.87 -20.85 -14.62
C PHE A 206 -14.17 -19.74 -15.62
N THR A 207 -13.40 -19.68 -16.71
CA THR A 207 -13.60 -18.76 -17.83
C THR A 207 -14.11 -19.57 -19.02
N PRO A 208 -15.42 -19.88 -19.07
CA PRO A 208 -15.98 -20.61 -20.20
C PRO A 208 -15.77 -19.79 -21.47
N SER A 209 -15.30 -20.46 -22.51
CA SER A 209 -15.24 -19.86 -23.84
C SER A 209 -16.58 -20.10 -24.53
N TYR A 210 -17.24 -19.02 -24.93
CA TYR A 210 -18.50 -19.07 -25.68
C TYR A 210 -18.23 -18.83 -27.16
N TYR A 211 -18.73 -19.74 -27.98
CA TYR A 211 -18.69 -19.63 -29.44
C TYR A 211 -20.10 -19.58 -29.99
N VAL A 212 -20.35 -18.66 -30.91
CA VAL A 212 -21.58 -18.67 -31.71
C VAL A 212 -21.30 -19.48 -32.97
N LEU A 213 -21.97 -20.62 -33.10
CA LEU A 213 -21.92 -21.46 -34.28
C LEU A 213 -23.08 -21.09 -35.19
N ASN A 214 -22.78 -20.66 -36.41
CA ASN A 214 -23.78 -20.47 -37.45
C ASN A 214 -23.49 -21.49 -38.56
N ASN A 215 -24.38 -22.46 -38.70
CA ASN A 215 -24.41 -23.30 -39.89
C ASN A 215 -25.70 -22.94 -40.64
N ARG A 216 -25.74 -23.04 -41.96
CA ARG A 216 -26.85 -22.52 -42.81
C ARG A 216 -28.26 -23.06 -42.47
N ASN A 217 -28.39 -23.97 -41.49
CA ASN A 217 -29.62 -24.50 -40.92
C ASN A 217 -29.98 -23.93 -39.52
N GLY A 218 -29.20 -23.01 -38.94
CA GLY A 218 -29.49 -22.39 -37.65
C GLY A 218 -28.28 -21.81 -36.91
N VAL A 219 -28.57 -21.02 -35.86
CA VAL A 219 -27.57 -20.45 -34.95
C VAL A 219 -27.62 -21.18 -33.61
N GLY A 220 -26.47 -21.63 -33.11
CA GLY A 220 -26.31 -22.28 -31.81
C GLY A 220 -25.19 -21.66 -30.99
N LEU A 221 -25.28 -21.79 -29.66
CA LEU A 221 -24.23 -21.39 -28.72
C LEU A 221 -23.50 -22.65 -28.24
N MET A 222 -22.19 -22.67 -28.41
CA MET A 222 -21.32 -23.72 -27.85
C MET A 222 -20.53 -23.14 -26.69
N MET A 223 -20.64 -23.80 -25.53
CA MET A 223 -19.82 -23.53 -24.36
C MET A 223 -18.79 -24.64 -24.23
N LYS A 224 -17.51 -24.27 -24.18
CA LYS A 224 -16.40 -25.21 -23.96
C LYS A 224 -15.94 -25.12 -22.51
N PHE A 225 -16.04 -26.24 -21.80
CA PHE A 225 -15.57 -26.44 -20.43
C PHE A 225 -14.08 -26.75 -20.40
#